data_AF-A0A819YAH8-F1
#
_entry.id   AF-A0A819YAH8-F1
#
_cell.length_a   1.000
_cell.length_b   1.000
_cell.length_c   1.000
_cell.angle_alpha   90.00
_cell.angle_beta   90.00
_cell.angle_gamma   90.00
#
_symmetry.space_group_name_H-M   'P 1'
#
loop_
_entity.id
_entity.type
_entity.pdbx_description
1 polymer ?
#
loop_
_entity_poly.entity_id
_entity_poly.type
_entity_poly.pdbx_seq_one_letter_code
_entity_poly.pdbx_strand_id
1 'polypeptide(L)'
;MGDFNARVGVEQANTSGGTVGKHAIDKQNQNGRRLVDFCLLNSLIVTNTFFPHKAVHQGTWMHPKTKQWHMLDYVLVNRKFRTSVQDVRVHRGATGGIGTDHHLIRAKIRLHLKCRRKKEKKKNKDQLNRWKEYFDEMLNVNTTISEQILQQIPSPTIDDEELARQDAVPTLNEVAKAIEQIKNKKAPGKDDVPAELLKAGGNTVTEWLHEIIRDMWEQEIMVKEWTEAIIIRLYKNKRDKRICDNYRGFTR
;
A
#
# COMPACT_ATOMS: atom_id res chain seq x y z
N MET A 1 -10.28 1.95 -19.25
CA MET A 1 -11.27 2.91 -18.71
C MET A 1 -10.69 4.30 -18.85
N GLY A 2 -11.53 5.33 -18.91
CA GLY A 2 -11.07 6.72 -18.97
C GLY A 2 -11.96 7.57 -19.89
N ASP A 3 -11.51 8.80 -20.11
CA ASP A 3 -12.11 9.73 -21.06
C ASP A 3 -11.68 9.38 -22.48
N PHE A 4 -12.64 9.05 -23.33
CA PHE A 4 -12.40 8.73 -24.74
C PHE A 4 -12.82 9.87 -25.68
N ASN A 5 -13.37 10.97 -25.15
CA ASN A 5 -13.93 12.06 -25.94
C ASN A 5 -14.88 11.57 -27.05
N ALA A 6 -15.62 10.52 -26.72
CA ALA A 6 -16.42 9.74 -27.65
C ALA A 6 -17.88 9.71 -27.19
N ARG A 7 -18.81 9.82 -28.14
CA ARG A 7 -20.23 9.62 -27.91
C ARG A 7 -20.65 8.43 -28.72
N VAL A 8 -20.89 7.29 -28.07
CA VAL A 8 -21.08 6.00 -28.77
C VAL A 8 -22.40 5.91 -29.52
N GLY A 9 -23.45 6.63 -29.11
CA GLY A 9 -24.75 6.60 -29.78
C GLY A 9 -25.73 5.58 -29.21
N VAL A 10 -26.98 5.97 -28.99
CA VAL A 10 -28.09 5.04 -28.69
C VAL A 10 -28.44 4.15 -29.90
N GLU A 11 -28.23 4.66 -31.11
CA GLU A 11 -28.39 3.95 -32.38
C GLU A 11 -27.49 2.71 -32.52
N GLN A 12 -26.39 2.66 -31.75
CA GLN A 12 -25.46 1.52 -31.75
C GLN A 12 -25.97 0.33 -30.94
N ALA A 13 -27.02 0.50 -30.12
CA ALA A 13 -27.55 -0.56 -29.26
C ALA A 13 -27.99 -1.80 -30.07
N ASN A 14 -28.57 -1.59 -31.26
CA ASN A 14 -29.07 -2.67 -32.12
C ASN A 14 -28.12 -3.02 -33.27
N THR A 15 -27.20 -2.14 -33.63
CA THR A 15 -26.33 -2.30 -34.82
C THR A 15 -24.92 -2.79 -34.47
N SER A 16 -24.46 -2.62 -33.23
CA SER A 16 -23.09 -2.94 -32.81
C SER A 16 -22.89 -4.38 -32.30
N GLY A 17 -23.80 -5.31 -32.63
CA GLY A 17 -23.68 -6.73 -32.25
C GLY A 17 -23.51 -6.96 -30.74
N GLY A 18 -24.18 -6.14 -29.93
CA GLY A 18 -24.12 -6.19 -28.46
C GLY A 18 -22.85 -5.61 -27.84
N THR A 19 -22.12 -4.75 -28.55
CA THR A 19 -20.96 -4.00 -28.02
C THR A 19 -21.40 -2.79 -27.20
N VAL A 20 -22.42 -2.09 -27.67
CA VAL A 20 -23.10 -0.99 -26.97
C VAL A 20 -24.48 -1.48 -26.51
N GLY A 21 -24.87 -1.11 -25.30
CA GLY A 21 -26.17 -1.43 -24.72
C GLY A 21 -27.22 -0.34 -24.99
N LYS A 22 -28.47 -0.66 -24.65
CA LYS A 22 -29.66 0.18 -24.92
C LYS A 22 -29.79 1.46 -24.08
N HIS A 23 -28.89 1.68 -23.12
CA HIS A 23 -28.95 2.82 -22.20
C HIS A 23 -27.88 3.89 -22.47
N ALA A 24 -27.28 3.90 -23.67
CA ALA A 24 -26.53 5.05 -24.13
C ALA A 24 -27.45 6.28 -24.28
N ILE A 25 -26.92 7.47 -24.00
CA ILE A 25 -27.72 8.72 -23.93
C ILE A 25 -27.45 9.69 -25.09
N ASP A 26 -26.31 9.56 -25.74
CA ASP A 26 -25.83 10.51 -26.74
C ASP A 26 -26.18 10.08 -28.17
N LYS A 27 -26.14 11.02 -29.11
CA LYS A 27 -26.03 10.74 -30.55
C LYS A 27 -24.57 10.42 -30.90
N GLN A 28 -24.34 9.45 -31.79
CA GLN A 28 -22.98 9.04 -32.14
C GLN A 28 -22.19 10.20 -32.79
N ASN A 29 -20.94 10.35 -32.38
CA ASN A 29 -19.95 11.18 -33.08
C ASN A 29 -18.87 10.31 -33.75
N GLN A 30 -17.99 10.92 -34.55
CA GLN A 30 -16.94 10.19 -35.28
C GLN A 30 -16.00 9.41 -34.34
N ASN A 31 -15.63 9.99 -33.19
CA ASN A 31 -14.86 9.31 -32.15
C ASN A 31 -15.62 8.12 -31.56
N GLY A 32 -16.92 8.26 -31.35
CA GLY A 32 -17.82 7.20 -30.92
C GLY A 32 -17.87 6.04 -31.90
N ARG A 33 -17.90 6.33 -33.21
CA ARG A 33 -17.84 5.29 -34.23
C ARG A 33 -16.53 4.52 -34.16
N ARG A 34 -15.39 5.23 -34.12
CA ARG A 34 -14.06 4.63 -33.96
C ARG A 34 -13.95 3.78 -32.69
N LEU A 35 -14.51 4.26 -31.58
CA LEU A 35 -14.51 3.54 -30.31
C LEU A 35 -15.34 2.25 -30.39
N VAL A 36 -16.50 2.29 -31.04
CA VAL A 36 -17.34 1.11 -31.25
C VAL A 36 -16.64 0.09 -32.15
N ASP A 37 -16.04 0.54 -33.25
CA ASP A 37 -15.27 -0.32 -34.17
C ASP A 37 -14.07 -0.96 -33.44
N PHE A 38 -13.35 -0.18 -32.64
CA PHE A 38 -12.26 -0.69 -31.78
C PHE A 38 -12.76 -1.77 -30.79
N CYS A 39 -13.90 -1.54 -30.15
CA CYS A 39 -14.47 -2.49 -29.21
C CYS A 39 -14.92 -3.79 -29.89
N LEU A 40 -15.50 -3.69 -31.09
CA LEU A 40 -15.87 -4.83 -31.91
C LEU A 40 -14.67 -5.72 -32.24
N LEU A 41 -13.58 -5.12 -32.73
CA LEU A 41 -12.36 -5.84 -33.11
C LEU A 41 -11.68 -6.53 -31.93
N ASN A 42 -11.76 -5.93 -30.74
CA ASN A 42 -11.09 -6.43 -29.53
C ASN A 42 -12.00 -7.24 -28.60
N SER A 43 -13.22 -7.58 -29.03
CA SER A 43 -14.23 -8.26 -28.19
C SER A 43 -14.46 -7.55 -26.86
N LEU A 44 -14.55 -6.22 -26.87
CA LEU A 44 -14.86 -5.38 -25.72
C LEU A 44 -16.32 -4.94 -25.76
N ILE A 45 -16.87 -4.59 -24.60
CA ILE A 45 -18.20 -4.00 -24.45
C ILE A 45 -18.12 -2.69 -23.67
N VAL A 46 -19.00 -1.74 -24.03
CA VAL A 46 -19.09 -0.42 -23.40
C VAL A 46 -20.05 -0.50 -22.21
N THR A 47 -19.55 -0.92 -21.06
CA THR A 47 -20.38 -1.38 -19.92
C THR A 47 -21.36 -0.33 -19.38
N ASN A 48 -21.00 0.96 -19.42
CA ASN A 48 -21.86 2.08 -19.01
C ASN A 48 -23.23 2.10 -19.69
N THR A 49 -23.34 1.52 -20.88
CA THR A 49 -24.55 1.57 -21.71
C THR A 49 -25.49 0.38 -21.49
N PHE A 50 -25.14 -0.57 -20.62
CA PHE A 50 -25.91 -1.80 -20.40
C PHE A 50 -26.86 -1.72 -19.20
N PHE A 51 -26.67 -0.77 -18.29
CA PHE A 51 -27.43 -0.70 -17.04
C PHE A 51 -28.42 0.47 -17.08
N PRO A 52 -29.68 0.26 -16.64
CA PRO A 52 -30.66 1.33 -16.55
C PRO A 52 -30.34 2.22 -15.34
N HIS A 53 -30.17 3.51 -15.59
CA HIS A 53 -29.89 4.50 -14.55
C HIS A 53 -30.71 5.77 -14.76
N LYS A 54 -30.95 6.51 -13.68
CA LYS A 54 -31.48 7.88 -13.75
C LYS A 54 -30.48 8.78 -14.49
N ALA A 55 -30.95 9.79 -15.20
CA ALA A 55 -30.11 10.73 -15.96
C ALA A 55 -28.93 11.31 -15.15
N VAL A 56 -29.16 11.58 -13.86
CA VAL A 56 -28.13 12.07 -12.92
C VAL A 56 -26.95 11.12 -12.71
N HIS A 57 -27.04 9.86 -13.14
CA HIS A 57 -26.02 8.84 -12.99
C HIS A 57 -25.41 8.39 -14.32
N GLN A 58 -25.76 9.02 -15.45
CA GLN A 58 -25.33 8.61 -16.79
C GLN A 58 -24.28 9.54 -17.40
N GLY A 59 -24.44 10.87 -17.25
CA GLY A 59 -23.53 11.85 -17.84
C GLY A 59 -22.32 12.16 -16.96
N THR A 60 -21.13 12.15 -17.55
CA THR A 60 -19.85 12.38 -16.87
C THR A 60 -19.41 13.82 -16.99
N TRP A 61 -19.72 14.47 -18.12
CA TRP A 61 -19.33 15.84 -18.42
C TRP A 61 -20.54 16.69 -18.78
N MET A 62 -20.53 17.97 -18.40
CA MET A 62 -21.58 18.94 -18.74
C MET A 62 -21.01 20.00 -19.67
N HIS A 63 -21.64 20.15 -20.84
CA HIS A 63 -21.21 21.15 -21.80
C HIS A 63 -21.37 22.58 -21.23
N PRO A 64 -20.33 23.44 -21.28
CA PRO A 64 -20.31 24.72 -20.57
C PRO A 64 -21.41 25.68 -21.03
N LYS A 65 -21.68 25.70 -22.35
CA LYS A 65 -22.71 26.56 -22.99
C LYS A 65 -24.12 25.97 -22.96
N THR A 66 -24.33 24.78 -23.51
CA THR A 66 -25.67 24.16 -23.66
C THR A 66 -26.20 23.54 -22.37
N LYS A 67 -25.35 23.37 -21.34
CA LYS A 67 -25.67 22.67 -20.08
C LYS A 67 -26.22 21.25 -20.27
N GLN A 68 -25.95 20.65 -21.44
CA GLN A 68 -26.30 19.26 -21.72
C GLN A 68 -25.24 18.32 -21.13
N TRP A 69 -25.70 17.20 -20.59
CA TRP A 69 -24.86 16.15 -20.05
C TRP A 69 -24.47 15.15 -21.12
N HIS A 70 -23.20 14.78 -21.18
CA HIS A 70 -22.65 13.81 -22.11
C HIS A 70 -21.92 12.69 -21.37
N MET A 71 -21.95 11.49 -21.94
CA MET A 71 -21.16 10.35 -21.48
C MET A 71 -19.88 10.29 -22.33
N LEU A 72 -18.75 10.74 -21.76
CA LEU A 72 -17.45 10.73 -22.45
C LEU A 72 -16.46 9.74 -21.84
N ASP A 73 -16.66 9.42 -20.56
CA ASP A 73 -15.87 8.45 -19.82
C ASP A 73 -16.50 7.06 -19.89
N TYR A 74 -15.71 6.06 -20.28
CA TYR A 74 -16.19 4.68 -20.42
C TYR A 74 -15.35 3.66 -19.68
N VAL A 75 -16.03 2.64 -19.17
CA VAL A 75 -15.41 1.40 -18.69
C VAL A 75 -15.62 0.34 -19.76
N LEU A 76 -14.52 -0.03 -20.42
CA LEU A 76 -14.51 -1.10 -21.42
C LEU A 76 -14.12 -2.41 -20.74
N VAL A 77 -14.89 -3.47 -20.97
CA VAL A 77 -14.64 -4.80 -20.40
C VAL A 77 -14.68 -5.82 -21.51
N ASN A 78 -13.81 -6.84 -21.45
CA ASN A 78 -13.87 -7.93 -22.40
C ASN A 78 -15.23 -8.65 -22.31
N ARG A 79 -15.85 -8.93 -23.46
CA ARG A 79 -17.15 -9.56 -23.61
C ARG A 79 -17.29 -10.82 -22.77
N LYS A 80 -16.24 -11.62 -22.61
CA LYS A 80 -16.25 -12.84 -21.79
C LYS A 80 -16.49 -12.59 -20.29
N PHE A 81 -16.21 -11.39 -19.80
CA PHE A 81 -16.41 -10.98 -18.41
C PHE A 81 -17.62 -10.07 -18.22
N ARG A 82 -18.51 -9.97 -19.22
CA ARG A 82 -19.73 -9.15 -19.15
C ARG A 82 -20.54 -9.43 -17.88
N THR A 83 -20.73 -10.70 -17.53
CA THR A 83 -21.52 -11.12 -16.37
C THR A 83 -20.86 -10.83 -15.02
N SER A 84 -19.56 -10.52 -15.02
CA SER A 84 -18.83 -10.10 -13.83
C SER A 84 -19.15 -8.65 -13.45
N VAL A 85 -19.54 -7.82 -14.41
CA VAL A 85 -19.87 -6.41 -14.17
C VAL A 85 -21.31 -6.34 -13.64
N GLN A 86 -21.49 -5.79 -12.44
CA GLN A 86 -22.78 -5.69 -11.78
C GLN A 86 -23.44 -4.32 -11.96
N ASP A 87 -22.64 -3.26 -12.06
CA ASP A 87 -23.12 -1.88 -12.14
C ASP A 87 -22.02 -0.96 -12.66
N VAL A 88 -22.34 0.05 -13.48
CA VAL A 88 -21.39 1.11 -13.90
C VAL A 88 -22.13 2.44 -14.01
N ARG A 89 -21.85 3.36 -13.09
CA ARG A 89 -22.59 4.62 -12.96
C ARG A 89 -21.72 5.78 -12.50
N VAL A 90 -22.21 6.99 -12.75
CA VAL A 90 -21.61 8.22 -12.26
C VAL A 90 -21.90 8.42 -10.76
N HIS A 91 -20.85 8.73 -10.00
CA HIS A 91 -20.89 8.94 -8.56
C HIS A 91 -20.69 10.43 -8.21
N ARG A 92 -21.80 11.19 -8.30
CA ARG A 92 -21.76 12.65 -8.11
C ARG A 92 -21.33 13.13 -6.71
N GLY A 93 -21.56 12.31 -5.67
CA GLY A 93 -21.21 12.66 -4.29
C GLY A 93 -19.71 12.88 -4.04
N ALA A 94 -18.84 12.32 -4.88
CA ALA A 94 -17.38 12.50 -4.76
C ALA A 94 -16.85 13.77 -5.44
N THR A 95 -17.64 14.42 -6.31
CA THR A 95 -17.17 15.56 -7.12
C THR A 95 -17.39 16.91 -6.44
N GLY A 96 -18.20 16.97 -5.36
CA GLY A 96 -18.69 18.20 -4.74
C GLY A 96 -17.67 19.19 -4.17
N GLY A 97 -16.36 18.88 -4.20
CA GLY A 97 -15.29 19.77 -3.72
C GLY A 97 -14.07 19.93 -4.64
N ILE A 98 -14.07 19.35 -5.86
CA ILE A 98 -12.81 19.14 -6.63
C ILE A 98 -12.68 20.09 -7.85
N GLY A 99 -13.68 20.93 -8.17
CA GLY A 99 -13.53 21.94 -9.24
C GLY A 99 -13.32 21.38 -10.65
N THR A 100 -13.50 20.07 -10.85
CA THR A 100 -13.45 19.40 -12.16
C THR A 100 -14.83 19.40 -12.82
N ASP A 101 -14.85 19.56 -14.14
CA ASP A 101 -16.03 19.46 -15.00
C ASP A 101 -16.41 18.00 -15.36
N HIS A 102 -15.62 17.02 -14.89
CA HIS A 102 -15.91 15.60 -15.01
C HIS A 102 -16.37 14.98 -13.69
N HIS A 103 -17.35 14.08 -13.77
CA HIS A 103 -17.81 13.29 -12.63
C HIS A 103 -17.17 11.91 -12.62
N LEU A 104 -16.81 11.45 -11.42
CA LEU A 104 -16.23 10.14 -11.22
C LEU A 104 -17.21 9.02 -11.64
N ILE A 105 -16.71 8.03 -12.37
CA ILE A 105 -17.44 6.79 -12.64
C ILE A 105 -17.03 5.72 -11.63
N ARG A 106 -18.03 4.99 -11.14
CA ARG A 106 -17.86 3.79 -10.31
C ARG A 106 -18.34 2.56 -11.07
N ALA A 107 -17.47 1.56 -11.20
CA ALA A 107 -17.83 0.22 -11.66
C ALA A 107 -17.84 -0.77 -10.50
N LYS A 108 -18.93 -1.53 -10.35
CA LYS A 108 -19.06 -2.64 -9.40
C LYS A 108 -18.83 -3.94 -10.16
N ILE A 109 -17.78 -4.67 -9.79
CA ILE A 109 -17.37 -5.91 -10.46
C ILE A 109 -17.32 -7.04 -9.43
N ARG A 110 -17.98 -8.17 -9.73
CA ARG A 110 -17.88 -9.41 -8.98
C ARG A 110 -16.97 -10.38 -9.72
N LEU A 111 -15.81 -10.67 -9.13
CA LEU A 111 -14.84 -11.60 -9.68
C LEU A 111 -15.01 -12.97 -9.01
N HIS A 112 -15.25 -14.01 -9.80
CA HIS A 112 -15.16 -15.40 -9.33
C HIS A 112 -13.76 -15.93 -9.66
N LEU A 113 -12.79 -15.49 -8.86
CA LEU A 113 -11.41 -15.95 -9.01
C LEU A 113 -11.28 -17.34 -8.41
N LYS A 114 -10.81 -18.31 -9.21
CA LYS A 114 -10.27 -19.54 -8.64
C LYS A 114 -9.02 -19.18 -7.86
N CYS A 115 -9.10 -19.19 -6.53
CA CYS A 115 -7.90 -19.14 -5.71
C CYS A 115 -7.11 -20.42 -5.99
N ARG A 116 -6.01 -20.31 -6.75
CA ARG A 116 -4.99 -21.35 -6.76
C ARG A 116 -4.37 -21.32 -5.36
N ARG A 117 -4.93 -22.09 -4.43
CA ARG A 117 -4.21 -22.50 -3.23
C ARG A 117 -2.91 -23.12 -3.74
N LYS A 118 -1.80 -22.39 -3.62
CA LYS A 118 -0.49 -23.03 -3.68
C LYS A 118 -0.60 -24.12 -2.62
N LYS A 119 -0.44 -25.40 -2.99
CA LYS A 119 -0.21 -26.44 -1.98
C LYS A 119 0.86 -25.85 -1.08
N GLU A 120 0.56 -25.70 0.22
CA GLU A 120 1.60 -25.38 1.18
C GLU A 120 2.67 -26.44 0.96
N LYS A 121 3.78 -26.04 0.33
CA LYS A 121 4.94 -26.91 0.32
C LYS A 121 5.23 -27.09 1.79
N LYS A 122 5.16 -28.34 2.29
CA LYS A 122 5.61 -28.70 3.63
C LYS A 122 6.91 -27.93 3.84
N LYS A 123 6.89 -26.92 4.72
CA LYS A 123 8.09 -26.15 5.01
C LYS A 123 9.09 -27.20 5.48
N ASN A 124 10.16 -27.38 4.72
CA ASN A 124 11.21 -28.29 5.13
C ASN A 124 11.74 -27.72 6.46
N LYS A 125 11.44 -28.44 7.57
CA LYS A 125 11.78 -27.97 8.92
C LYS A 125 13.28 -27.76 9.05
N ASP A 126 14.06 -28.64 8.43
CA ASP A 126 15.52 -28.57 8.41
C ASP A 126 15.99 -27.30 7.71
N GLN A 127 15.33 -26.95 6.59
CA GLN A 127 15.63 -25.69 5.91
C GLN A 127 15.28 -24.50 6.80
N LEU A 128 14.12 -24.49 7.47
CA LEU A 128 13.71 -23.39 8.37
C LEU A 128 14.66 -23.24 9.56
N ASN A 129 15.07 -24.35 10.18
CA ASN A 129 16.04 -24.36 11.27
C ASN A 129 17.39 -23.83 10.81
N ARG A 130 17.87 -24.27 9.63
CA ARG A 130 19.11 -23.75 9.03
C ARG A 130 19.07 -22.24 8.82
N TRP A 131 17.92 -21.68 8.41
CA TRP A 131 17.73 -20.23 8.31
C TRP A 131 17.76 -19.54 9.67
N LYS A 132 17.14 -20.14 10.69
CA LYS A 132 17.14 -19.60 12.05
C LYS A 132 18.57 -19.51 12.58
N GLU A 133 19.30 -20.61 12.54
CA GLU A 133 20.72 -20.69 12.95
C GLU A 133 21.58 -19.65 12.23
N TYR A 134 21.44 -19.54 10.90
CA TYR A 134 22.21 -18.57 10.12
C TYR A 134 22.01 -17.13 10.58
N PHE A 135 20.77 -16.70 10.79
CA PHE A 135 20.48 -15.33 11.20
C PHE A 135 20.79 -15.10 12.68
N ASP A 136 20.65 -16.12 13.52
CA ASP A 136 21.02 -16.08 14.93
C ASP A 136 22.55 -15.87 15.05
N GLU A 137 23.36 -16.69 14.38
CA GLU A 137 24.82 -16.53 14.33
C GLU A 137 25.25 -15.17 13.78
N MET A 138 24.57 -14.69 12.73
CA MET A 138 24.95 -13.44 12.04
C MET A 138 24.57 -12.18 12.85
N LEU A 139 23.46 -12.21 13.59
CA LEU A 139 22.93 -11.03 14.29
C LEU A 139 23.26 -11.02 15.79
N ASN A 140 23.39 -12.19 16.40
CA ASN A 140 23.66 -12.37 17.84
C ASN A 140 25.10 -12.86 18.05
N VAL A 141 26.08 -12.10 17.53
CA VAL A 141 27.50 -12.43 17.70
C VAL A 141 27.89 -12.23 19.16
N ASN A 142 27.98 -13.34 19.91
CA ASN A 142 28.58 -13.36 21.24
C ASN A 142 30.07 -13.04 21.09
N THR A 143 30.43 -11.77 21.26
CA THR A 143 31.82 -11.35 21.25
C THR A 143 32.40 -11.66 22.63
N THR A 144 33.16 -12.75 22.74
CA THR A 144 33.93 -13.04 23.96
C THR A 144 35.15 -12.13 23.98
N ILE A 145 35.01 -10.94 24.55
CA ILE A 145 36.14 -10.04 24.79
C ILE A 145 36.86 -10.57 26.03
N SER A 146 38.16 -10.88 25.93
CA SER A 146 38.92 -11.28 27.10
C SER A 146 39.05 -10.11 28.07
N GLU A 147 39.00 -10.38 29.37
CA GLU A 147 39.22 -9.35 30.39
C GLU A 147 40.56 -8.62 30.19
N GLN A 148 41.58 -9.33 29.67
CA GLN A 148 42.87 -8.75 29.35
C GLN A 148 42.79 -7.66 28.26
N ILE A 149 41.91 -7.81 27.27
CA ILE A 149 41.65 -6.78 26.25
C ILE A 149 40.86 -5.62 26.86
N LEU A 150 39.85 -5.91 27.69
CA LEU A 150 39.07 -4.87 28.38
C LEU A 150 39.95 -3.99 29.28
N GLN A 151 40.88 -4.59 30.02
CA GLN A 151 41.83 -3.88 30.88
C GLN A 151 42.86 -3.04 30.10
N GLN A 152 43.08 -3.34 28.82
CA GLN A 152 43.97 -2.57 27.93
C GLN A 152 43.26 -1.41 27.24
N ILE A 153 41.92 -1.34 27.29
CA ILE A 153 41.18 -0.19 26.79
C ILE A 153 41.41 0.97 27.77
N PRO A 154 41.96 2.11 27.31
CA PRO A 154 42.09 3.28 28.16
C PRO A 154 40.70 3.65 28.68
N SER A 155 40.51 3.61 30.00
CA SER A 155 39.30 4.15 30.60
C SER A 155 39.27 5.64 30.26
N PRO A 156 38.21 6.14 29.61
CA PRO A 156 38.12 7.56 29.33
C PRO A 156 38.16 8.29 30.68
N THR A 157 38.93 9.38 30.74
CA THR A 157 38.94 10.29 31.90
C THR A 157 37.67 11.12 31.83
N ILE A 158 36.56 10.48 32.15
CA ILE A 158 35.26 11.10 32.32
C ILE A 158 35.24 11.59 33.76
N ASP A 159 34.95 12.86 33.99
CA ASP A 159 34.75 13.34 35.35
C ASP A 159 33.48 12.70 35.94
N ASP A 160 33.43 12.58 37.27
CA ASP A 160 32.30 11.95 37.97
C ASP A 160 30.95 12.62 37.63
N GLU A 161 31.00 13.90 37.22
CA GLU A 161 29.83 14.67 36.82
C GLU A 161 29.28 14.27 35.43
N GLU A 162 30.15 14.02 34.45
CA GLU A 162 29.76 13.51 33.13
C GLU A 162 29.31 12.05 33.19
N LEU A 163 29.91 11.24 34.07
CA LEU A 163 29.42 9.88 34.32
C LEU A 163 28.00 9.90 34.92
N ALA A 164 27.77 10.74 35.93
CA ALA A 164 26.46 10.94 36.53
C ALA A 164 25.42 11.48 35.53
N ARG A 165 25.84 12.27 34.52
CA ARG A 165 24.95 12.70 33.42
C ARG A 165 24.52 11.54 32.51
N GLN A 166 25.42 10.59 32.22
CA GLN A 166 25.11 9.46 31.33
C GLN A 166 24.20 8.41 31.99
N ASP A 167 24.31 8.25 33.30
CA ASP A 167 23.47 7.35 34.10
C ASP A 167 22.15 8.01 34.56
N ALA A 168 21.94 9.28 34.20
CA ALA A 168 20.71 9.99 34.53
C ALA A 168 19.51 9.41 33.77
N VAL A 169 18.35 9.45 34.43
CA VAL A 169 17.08 9.04 33.83
C VAL A 169 16.82 9.86 32.56
N PRO A 170 16.47 9.23 31.41
CA PRO A 170 16.18 9.92 30.18
C PRO A 170 15.12 11.01 30.37
N THR A 171 15.42 12.21 29.88
CA THR A 171 14.53 13.37 29.97
C THR A 171 13.52 13.40 28.82
N LEU A 172 12.40 14.09 29.03
CA LEU A 172 11.39 14.26 27.98
C LEU A 172 11.96 14.93 26.71
N ASN A 173 12.91 15.85 26.87
CA ASN A 173 13.58 16.54 25.76
C ASN A 173 14.48 15.59 24.95
N GLU A 174 15.15 14.64 25.59
CA GLU A 174 15.95 13.62 24.90
C GLU A 174 15.06 12.69 24.09
N VAL A 175 13.93 12.26 24.67
CA VAL A 175 12.94 11.45 23.96
C VAL A 175 12.37 12.21 22.75
N ALA A 176 12.04 13.50 22.91
CA ALA A 176 11.56 14.35 21.82
C ALA A 176 12.60 14.42 20.67
N LYS A 177 13.86 14.72 21.00
CA LYS A 177 14.96 14.77 20.02
C LYS A 177 15.17 13.42 19.33
N ALA A 178 15.07 12.31 20.08
CA ALA A 178 15.20 10.98 19.52
C ALA A 178 14.08 10.71 18.50
N ILE A 179 12.82 11.05 18.82
CA ILE A 179 11.67 10.92 17.91
C ILE A 179 11.90 11.72 16.61
N GLU A 180 12.39 12.95 16.70
CA GLU A 180 12.68 13.79 15.53
C GLU A 180 13.74 13.17 14.60
N GLN A 181 14.76 12.52 15.17
CA GLN A 181 15.86 11.91 14.42
C GLN A 181 15.48 10.59 13.72
N ILE A 182 14.34 9.97 14.06
CA ILE A 182 13.89 8.72 13.42
C ILE A 182 13.74 8.93 11.91
N LYS A 183 14.22 8.00 11.09
CA LYS A 183 14.12 8.12 9.62
C LYS A 183 12.71 7.78 9.14
N ASN A 184 12.11 8.67 8.35
CA ASN A 184 10.83 8.43 7.70
C ASN A 184 10.96 7.37 6.59
N LYS A 185 9.82 6.82 6.16
CA LYS A 185 9.68 5.82 5.08
C LYS A 185 10.42 4.51 5.35
N LYS A 186 10.64 4.20 6.63
CA LYS A 186 11.11 2.89 7.08
C LYS A 186 9.91 1.95 7.23
N ALA A 187 10.17 0.65 7.12
CA ALA A 187 9.13 -0.34 7.37
C ALA A 187 8.74 -0.25 8.86
N PRO A 188 7.44 -0.19 9.18
CA PRO A 188 7.00 -0.19 10.58
C PRO A 188 7.26 -1.56 11.19
N GLY A 189 7.36 -1.56 12.52
CA GLY A 189 7.56 -2.72 13.36
C GLY A 189 6.45 -3.79 13.23
N LYS A 190 6.52 -4.80 14.09
CA LYS A 190 5.43 -5.79 14.28
C LYS A 190 4.11 -5.14 14.71
N ASP A 191 4.18 -3.96 15.33
CA ASP A 191 3.07 -3.12 15.77
C ASP A 191 2.40 -2.31 14.65
N ASP A 192 2.96 -2.34 13.43
CA ASP A 192 2.53 -1.53 12.29
C ASP A 192 2.54 -0.01 12.55
N VAL A 193 3.33 0.47 13.53
CA VAL A 193 3.47 1.90 13.84
C VAL A 193 4.61 2.52 13.01
N PRO A 194 4.31 3.45 12.08
CA PRO A 194 5.35 4.10 11.29
C PRO A 194 5.97 5.28 12.04
N ALA A 195 7.23 5.60 11.71
CA ALA A 195 7.95 6.74 12.28
C ALA A 195 7.19 8.07 12.10
N GLU A 196 6.49 8.23 10.98
CA GLU A 196 5.66 9.39 10.68
C GLU A 196 4.53 9.57 11.69
N LEU A 197 3.95 8.48 12.18
CA LEU A 197 2.87 8.54 13.18
C LEU A 197 3.43 8.99 14.53
N LEU A 198 4.59 8.47 14.93
CA LEU A 198 5.27 8.89 16.15
C LEU A 198 5.59 10.39 16.13
N LYS A 199 6.12 10.89 15.01
CA LYS A 199 6.42 12.31 14.82
C LYS A 199 5.18 13.20 14.77
N ALA A 200 4.11 12.73 14.12
CA ALA A 200 2.86 13.47 14.03
C ALA A 200 2.09 13.52 15.36
N GLY A 201 2.41 12.62 16.30
CA GLY A 201 1.77 12.51 17.61
C GLY A 201 2.10 13.66 18.59
N GLY A 202 3.09 14.49 18.29
CA GLY A 202 3.45 15.66 19.09
C GLY A 202 3.77 15.34 20.55
N ASN A 203 3.47 16.28 21.45
CA ASN A 203 3.78 16.17 22.88
C ASN A 203 3.09 14.96 23.53
N THR A 204 1.85 14.66 23.18
CA THR A 204 1.08 13.55 23.76
C THR A 204 1.80 12.21 23.61
N VAL A 205 2.29 11.91 22.41
CA VAL A 205 3.03 10.66 22.15
C VAL A 205 4.42 10.70 22.80
N THR A 206 5.03 11.87 22.88
CA THR A 206 6.34 12.07 23.51
C THR A 206 6.27 11.84 25.02
N GLU A 207 5.26 12.38 25.69
CA GLU A 207 4.99 12.20 27.12
C GLU A 207 4.75 10.72 27.43
N TRP A 208 3.90 10.06 26.65
CA TRP A 208 3.61 8.63 26.84
C TRP A 208 4.84 7.74 26.64
N LEU A 209 5.65 8.01 25.61
CA LEU A 209 6.89 7.27 25.38
C LEU A 209 7.93 7.55 26.48
N HIS A 210 8.00 8.78 26.98
CA HIS A 210 8.89 9.15 28.08
C HIS A 210 8.54 8.40 29.37
N GLU A 211 7.25 8.27 29.70
CA GLU A 211 6.81 7.47 30.85
C GLU A 211 7.26 6.01 30.72
N ILE A 212 7.04 5.38 29.57
CA ILE A 212 7.45 3.99 29.33
C ILE A 212 8.97 3.83 29.43
N ILE A 213 9.74 4.71 28.78
CA ILE A 213 11.21 4.66 28.79
C ILE A 213 11.76 4.86 30.21
N ARG A 214 11.19 5.79 30.98
CA ARG A 214 11.56 6.02 32.37
C ARG A 214 11.29 4.78 33.21
N ASP A 215 10.09 4.20 33.12
CA ASP A 215 9.73 3.03 33.89
C ASP A 215 10.64 1.83 33.56
N MET A 216 11.02 1.65 32.29
CA MET A 216 11.98 0.63 31.86
C MET A 216 13.39 0.87 32.39
N TRP A 217 13.82 2.14 32.46
CA TRP A 217 15.12 2.54 33.01
C TRP A 217 15.18 2.26 34.51
N GLU A 218 14.16 2.66 35.26
CA GLU A 218 14.10 2.49 36.72
C GLU A 218 13.96 1.02 37.16
N GLN A 219 13.20 0.23 36.39
CA GLN A 219 12.97 -1.18 36.71
C GLN A 219 14.03 -2.11 36.11
N GLU A 220 14.87 -1.60 35.20
CA GLU A 220 15.80 -2.40 34.39
C GLU A 220 15.12 -3.55 33.62
N ILE A 221 13.82 -3.42 33.32
CA ILE A 221 13.01 -4.41 32.62
C ILE A 221 12.72 -3.93 31.21
N MET A 222 13.27 -4.65 30.24
CA MET A 222 13.06 -4.37 28.83
C MET A 222 11.75 -4.96 28.32
N VAL A 223 10.94 -4.15 27.62
CA VAL A 223 9.70 -4.62 26.98
C VAL A 223 10.04 -5.69 25.94
N LYS A 224 9.45 -6.89 26.10
CA LYS A 224 9.78 -8.05 25.27
C LYS A 224 9.58 -7.79 23.79
N GLU A 225 8.53 -7.08 23.42
CA GLU A 225 8.21 -6.74 22.03
C GLU A 225 9.32 -5.92 21.34
N TRP A 226 10.08 -5.13 22.08
CA TRP A 226 11.20 -4.34 21.55
C TRP A 226 12.49 -5.18 21.40
N THR A 227 12.52 -6.38 21.99
CA THR A 227 13.59 -7.37 21.81
C THR A 227 13.30 -8.37 20.68
N GLU A 228 12.07 -8.35 20.15
CA GLU A 228 11.65 -9.23 19.05
C GLU A 228 11.75 -8.50 17.71
N ALA A 229 12.23 -9.21 16.68
CA ALA A 229 12.31 -8.65 15.34
C ALA A 229 11.97 -9.71 14.27
N ILE A 230 11.24 -9.31 13.23
CA ILE A 230 10.84 -10.22 12.14
C ILE A 230 11.86 -10.14 11.02
N ILE A 231 12.57 -11.24 10.77
CA ILE A 231 13.56 -11.29 9.70
C ILE A 231 12.89 -11.69 8.37
N ILE A 232 12.89 -10.75 7.43
CA ILE A 232 12.49 -10.97 6.04
C ILE A 232 13.73 -11.30 5.21
N ARG A 233 13.69 -12.43 4.51
CA ARG A 233 14.79 -12.89 3.62
C ARG A 233 14.65 -12.29 2.23
N LEU A 234 15.64 -11.53 1.80
CA LEU A 234 15.72 -10.96 0.45
C LEU A 234 16.78 -11.69 -0.37
N TYR A 235 16.38 -12.28 -1.50
CA TYR A 235 17.30 -13.01 -2.37
C TYR A 235 18.20 -12.06 -3.16
N LYS A 236 19.51 -12.26 -3.09
CA LYS A 236 20.52 -11.42 -3.76
C LYS A 236 20.70 -11.74 -5.26
N ASN A 237 19.75 -12.42 -5.90
CA ASN A 237 19.83 -12.86 -7.30
C ASN A 237 21.12 -13.65 -7.65
N LYS A 238 21.65 -14.43 -6.68
CA LYS A 238 22.80 -15.31 -6.89
C LYS A 238 22.37 -16.65 -7.54
N ARG A 239 23.28 -17.63 -7.68
CA ARG A 239 22.99 -18.91 -8.37
C ARG A 239 22.03 -19.80 -7.56
N ASP A 240 22.47 -20.30 -6.40
CA ASP A 240 21.70 -21.30 -5.64
C ASP A 240 20.80 -20.67 -4.57
N LYS A 241 19.50 -20.94 -4.65
CA LYS A 241 18.48 -20.47 -3.69
C LYS A 241 18.50 -21.21 -2.35
N ARG A 242 19.30 -22.27 -2.22
CA ARG A 242 19.41 -23.08 -0.99
C ARG A 242 20.49 -22.56 -0.03
N ILE A 243 21.46 -21.80 -0.54
CA ILE A 243 22.59 -21.27 0.25
C ILE A 243 22.15 -20.01 0.99
N CYS A 244 22.40 -19.95 2.31
CA CYS A 244 21.95 -18.85 3.16
C CYS A 244 22.60 -17.51 2.79
N ASP A 245 23.90 -17.49 2.48
CA ASP A 245 24.67 -16.29 2.09
C ASP A 245 24.16 -15.58 0.84
N ASN A 246 23.36 -16.29 0.04
CA ASN A 246 22.70 -15.73 -1.13
C ASN A 246 21.49 -14.87 -0.79
N TYR A 247 21.20 -14.67 0.50
CA TYR A 247 20.13 -13.83 0.99
C TYR A 247 20.68 -12.72 1.89
N ARG A 248 19.92 -11.63 1.99
CA ARG A 248 20.11 -10.56 2.98
C ARG A 248 18.94 -10.61 3.95
N GLY A 249 19.23 -10.54 5.24
CA GLY A 249 18.20 -10.28 6.26
C GLY A 249 17.80 -8.81 6.20
N PHE A 250 16.50 -8.56 6.15
CA PHE A 250 15.92 -7.26 6.43
C PHE A 250 15.00 -7.43 7.62
N THR A 251 15.23 -6.67 8.67
CA THR A 251 14.44 -6.73 9.89
C THR A 251 13.22 -5.82 9.76
N ARG A 252 12.06 -6.36 10.10
CA ARG A 252 10.80 -5.63 10.28
C ARG A 252 10.39 -5.72 11.73
#